data_AF-A0A939C1B4-F1
#
_entry.id   AF-A0A939C1B4-F1
#
_cell.length_a   1.000
_cell.length_b   1.000
_cell.length_c   1.000
_cell.angle_alpha   90.00
_cell.angle_beta   90.00
_cell.angle_gamma   90.00
#
_symmetry.space_group_name_H-M   'P 1'
#
loop_
_entity.id
_entity.type
_entity.pdbx_description
1 polymer ?
#
loop_
_entity_poly.entity_id
_entity_poly.type
_entity_poly.pdbx_seq_one_letter_code
_entity_poly.pdbx_strand_id
1 'polypeptide(L)'
;MKRSYWFAAGVACGALSMRRTRRAKEAARQAMAAKLTPSAIAADVADAIAELGNAVGSFAADVRQGAVNRQASYRPMIDNHTGAVVMVGPELAGPDPVPEAVPPARPSTPAEQRAARRQARRTA
;
A
#
# COMPACT_ATOMS: atom_id res chain seq x y z
N MET A 1 -2.42 -12.54 -10.96
CA MET A 1 -1.23 -13.04 -11.71
C MET A 1 -0.05 -12.05 -11.81
N LYS A 2 -0.25 -10.72 -11.93
CA LYS A 2 0.89 -9.78 -12.10
C LYS A 2 1.73 -9.52 -10.83
N ARG A 3 1.11 -9.54 -9.63
CA ARG A 3 1.78 -9.16 -8.37
C ARG A 3 2.76 -10.23 -7.85
N SER A 4 2.40 -11.51 -7.90
CA SER A 4 3.28 -12.63 -7.53
C SER A 4 4.46 -12.78 -8.48
N TYR A 5 4.27 -12.46 -9.77
CA TYR A 5 5.33 -12.45 -10.77
C TYR A 5 6.43 -11.45 -10.43
N TRP A 6 6.07 -10.23 -10.00
CA TRP A 6 7.04 -9.21 -9.59
C TRP A 6 7.76 -9.58 -8.29
N PHE A 7 7.06 -10.19 -7.34
CA PHE A 7 7.69 -10.69 -6.12
C PHE A 7 8.71 -11.80 -6.44
N ALA A 8 8.34 -12.78 -7.27
CA ALA A 8 9.23 -13.86 -7.69
C ALA A 8 10.42 -13.34 -8.51
N ALA A 9 10.22 -12.34 -9.38
CA ALA A 9 11.28 -11.69 -10.13
C ALA A 9 12.28 -10.98 -9.19
N GLY A 10 11.79 -10.28 -8.16
CA GLY A 10 12.64 -9.66 -7.14
C GLY A 10 13.48 -10.68 -6.37
N VAL A 11 12.86 -11.78 -5.94
CA VAL A 11 13.56 -12.89 -5.25
C VAL A 11 14.61 -13.54 -6.16
N ALA A 12 14.28 -13.80 -7.42
CA ALA A 12 15.21 -14.37 -8.39
C ALA A 12 16.40 -13.43 -8.65
N CYS A 13 16.14 -12.13 -8.81
CA CYS A 13 17.19 -11.13 -9.00
C CYS A 13 18.10 -11.04 -7.77
N GLY A 14 17.53 -11.04 -6.56
CA GLY A 14 18.29 -11.11 -5.31
C GLY A 14 19.16 -12.37 -5.20
N ALA A 15 18.60 -13.54 -5.54
CA ALA A 15 19.33 -14.80 -5.51
C ALA A 15 20.48 -14.84 -6.54
N LEU A 16 20.28 -14.27 -7.72
CA LEU A 16 21.33 -14.15 -8.75
C LEU A 16 22.46 -13.23 -8.30
N SER A 17 22.13 -12.10 -7.67
CA SER A 17 23.11 -11.20 -7.06
C SER A 17 23.92 -11.92 -5.97
N MET A 18 23.28 -12.71 -5.09
CA MET A 18 23.97 -13.52 -4.09
C MET A 18 24.88 -14.60 -4.69
N ARG A 19 24.51 -15.21 -5.81
CA ARG A 19 25.37 -16.20 -6.49
C ARG A 19 26.62 -15.57 -7.08
N ARG A 20 26.50 -14.34 -7.59
CA ARG A 20 27.65 -13.58 -8.12
C ARG A 20 28.63 -13.22 -7.00
N THR A 21 28.14 -12.84 -5.82
CA THR A 21 29.00 -12.57 -4.66
C THR A 21 29.63 -13.83 -4.08
N ARG A 22 29.00 -15.02 -4.17
CA ARG A 22 29.63 -16.30 -3.79
C ARG A 22 30.85 -16.64 -4.62
N ARG A 23 30.82 -16.44 -5.94
CA ARG A 23 32.01 -16.63 -6.81
C ARG A 23 33.13 -15.64 -6.49
N ALA A 24 32.79 -14.39 -6.17
CA ALA A 24 33.76 -13.41 -5.70
C ALA A 24 34.32 -13.77 -4.31
N LYS A 25 33.51 -14.34 -3.41
CA LYS A 25 33.94 -14.85 -2.10
C LYS A 25 34.83 -16.08 -2.20
N GLU A 26 34.67 -16.95 -3.19
CA GLU A 26 35.58 -18.08 -3.43
C GLU A 26 36.96 -17.60 -3.88
N ALA A 27 37.01 -16.62 -4.77
CA ALA A 27 38.26 -15.95 -5.16
C ALA A 27 38.90 -15.19 -3.98
N ALA A 28 38.08 -14.51 -3.17
CA ALA A 28 38.55 -13.86 -1.94
C ALA A 28 39.02 -14.87 -0.89
N ARG A 29 38.36 -16.01 -0.70
CA ARG A 29 38.80 -17.08 0.24
C ARG A 29 40.17 -17.64 -0.13
N GLN A 30 40.45 -17.82 -1.42
CA GLN A 30 41.76 -18.25 -1.88
C GLN A 30 42.85 -17.19 -1.63
N ALA A 31 42.52 -15.91 -1.73
CA ALA A 31 43.42 -14.80 -1.40
C ALA A 31 43.58 -14.57 0.12
N MET A 32 42.53 -14.81 0.92
CA MET A 32 42.48 -14.57 2.37
C MET A 32 42.99 -15.74 3.21
N ALA A 33 43.01 -16.97 2.67
CA ALA A 33 43.57 -18.16 3.31
C ALA A 33 45.06 -17.99 3.66
N ALA A 34 45.76 -17.04 3.04
CA ALA A 34 47.14 -16.73 3.34
C ALA A 34 47.34 -15.85 4.58
N LYS A 35 46.34 -15.08 5.08
CA LYS A 35 46.59 -14.01 6.08
C LYS A 35 45.48 -13.67 7.10
N LEU A 36 44.27 -14.22 7.06
CA LEU A 36 43.20 -13.80 7.98
C LEU A 36 42.76 -14.89 8.98
N THR A 37 42.78 -14.54 10.27
CA THR A 37 42.32 -15.37 11.40
C THR A 37 40.81 -15.63 11.37
N PRO A 38 40.35 -16.88 11.62
CA PRO A 38 38.92 -17.26 11.54
C PRO A 38 37.96 -16.43 12.40
N SER A 39 38.44 -15.93 13.55
CA SER A 39 37.63 -15.14 14.49
C SER A 39 37.19 -13.79 13.93
N ALA A 40 38.00 -13.13 13.10
CA ALA A 40 37.69 -11.83 12.53
C ALA A 40 36.59 -11.93 11.46
N ILE A 41 36.61 -13.00 10.67
CA ILE A 41 35.60 -13.29 9.64
C ILE A 41 34.24 -13.60 10.28
N ALA A 42 34.23 -14.30 11.42
CA ALA A 42 32.99 -14.61 12.13
C ALA A 42 32.30 -13.34 12.66
N ALA A 43 33.06 -12.39 13.19
CA ALA A 43 32.53 -11.11 13.67
C ALA A 43 31.91 -10.28 12.54
N ASP A 44 32.59 -10.12 11.41
CA ASP A 44 32.10 -9.38 10.23
C ASP A 44 30.83 -10.02 9.64
N VAL A 45 30.77 -11.35 9.59
CA VAL A 45 29.56 -12.06 9.14
C VAL A 45 28.40 -11.88 10.13
N ALA A 46 28.66 -11.94 11.44
CA ALA A 46 27.62 -11.73 12.45
C ALA A 46 27.06 -10.31 12.38
N ASP A 47 27.94 -9.31 12.19
CA ASP A 47 27.55 -7.90 12.05
C ASP A 47 26.73 -7.67 10.77
N ALA A 48 27.18 -8.22 9.64
CA ALA A 48 26.43 -8.17 8.39
C ALA A 48 25.06 -8.86 8.48
N ILE A 49 24.93 -9.95 9.24
CA ILE A 49 23.65 -10.61 9.49
C ILE A 49 22.75 -9.74 10.37
N ALA A 50 23.31 -9.09 11.39
CA ALA A 50 22.57 -8.19 12.26
C ALA A 50 22.05 -6.96 11.49
N GLU A 51 22.90 -6.34 10.67
CA GLU A 51 22.53 -5.21 9.81
C GLU A 51 21.44 -5.62 8.80
N LEU A 52 21.59 -6.78 8.16
CA LEU A 52 20.57 -7.33 7.28
C LEU A 52 19.25 -7.59 8.01
N GLY A 53 19.31 -8.14 9.23
CA GLY A 53 18.15 -8.36 10.07
C GLY A 53 17.40 -7.06 10.39
N ASN A 54 18.13 -6.00 10.73
CA ASN A 54 17.57 -4.68 10.96
C ASN A 54 16.92 -4.09 9.69
N ALA A 55 17.59 -4.18 8.55
CA ALA A 55 17.06 -3.68 7.28
C ALA A 55 15.78 -4.43 6.87
N VAL A 56 15.76 -5.76 6.98
CA VAL A 56 14.58 -6.59 6.69
C VAL A 56 13.44 -6.30 7.67
N GLY A 57 13.76 -6.10 8.95
CA GLY A 57 12.79 -5.73 9.98
C GLY A 57 12.12 -4.39 9.68
N SER A 58 12.91 -3.36 9.33
CA SER A 58 12.40 -2.05 8.94
C SER A 58 11.49 -2.14 7.72
N PHE A 59 11.93 -2.86 6.68
CA PHE A 59 11.12 -3.06 5.48
C PHE A 59 9.79 -3.76 5.79
N ALA A 60 9.80 -4.79 6.65
CA ALA A 60 8.58 -5.48 7.04
C ALA A 60 7.60 -4.57 7.80
N ALA A 61 8.11 -3.64 8.62
CA ALA A 61 7.31 -2.62 9.28
C ALA A 61 6.65 -1.68 8.26
N ASP A 62 7.41 -1.20 7.28
CA ASP A 62 6.89 -0.33 6.20
C ASP A 62 5.83 -1.03 5.36
N VAL A 63 6.03 -2.31 5.02
CA VAL A 63 5.04 -3.11 4.28
C VAL A 63 3.76 -3.29 5.09
N ARG A 64 3.87 -3.56 6.40
CA ARG A 64 2.70 -3.69 7.29
C ARG A 64 1.94 -2.36 7.36
N GLN A 65 2.65 -1.24 7.51
CA GLN A 65 2.04 0.08 7.52
C GLN A 65 1.36 0.41 6.19
N GLY A 66 2.02 0.10 5.07
CA GLY A 66 1.45 0.24 3.73
C GLY A 66 0.21 -0.62 3.52
N ALA A 67 0.17 -1.83 4.08
CA ALA A 67 -1.00 -2.71 4.01
C ALA A 67 -2.19 -2.14 4.79
N VAL A 68 -1.97 -1.59 5.99
CA VAL A 68 -3.00 -0.91 6.79
C VAL A 68 -3.53 0.32 6.07
N ASN A 69 -2.64 1.18 5.58
CA ASN A 69 -3.03 2.37 4.81
C ASN A 69 -3.83 2.01 3.56
N ARG A 70 -3.44 0.92 2.88
CA ARG A 70 -4.18 0.42 1.72
C ARG A 70 -5.56 -0.06 2.13
N GLN A 71 -5.69 -0.87 3.18
CA GLN A 71 -6.99 -1.33 3.69
C GLN A 71 -7.93 -0.16 4.04
N ALA A 72 -7.39 0.92 4.63
CA ALA A 72 -8.16 2.12 4.94
C ALA A 72 -8.70 2.84 3.68
N SER A 73 -8.08 2.64 2.51
CA SER A 73 -8.56 3.22 1.24
C SER A 73 -9.65 2.41 0.53
N TYR A 74 -10.03 1.24 1.06
CA TYR A 74 -11.11 0.45 0.47
C TYR A 74 -12.46 1.11 0.74
N ARG A 75 -13.33 1.09 -0.27
CA ARG A 75 -14.68 1.65 -0.18
C ARG A 75 -15.72 0.55 -0.36
N PRO A 76 -16.84 0.62 0.36
CA PRO A 76 -17.97 -0.27 0.10
C PRO A 76 -18.61 0.11 -1.24
N MET A 77 -18.79 -0.87 -2.12
CA MET A 77 -19.49 -0.72 -3.39
C MET A 77 -20.51 -1.85 -3.53
N ILE A 78 -21.65 -1.57 -4.15
CA ILE A 78 -22.67 -2.58 -4.41
C ILE A 78 -22.30 -3.26 -5.73
N ASP A 79 -22.22 -4.59 -5.72
CA ASP A 79 -22.14 -5.38 -6.94
C ASP A 79 -23.50 -5.40 -7.62
N ASN A 80 -23.58 -4.84 -8.82
CA ASN A 80 -24.83 -4.72 -9.59
C ASN A 80 -25.41 -6.07 -10.03
N HIS A 81 -24.61 -7.14 -10.04
CA HIS A 81 -25.08 -8.47 -10.44
C HIS A 81 -25.65 -9.27 -9.27
N THR A 82 -25.13 -9.07 -8.06
CA THR A 82 -25.46 -9.88 -6.88
C THR A 82 -26.17 -9.11 -5.77
N GLY A 83 -26.12 -7.77 -5.80
CA GLY A 83 -26.62 -6.90 -4.73
C GLY A 83 -25.76 -6.90 -3.47
N ALA A 84 -24.63 -7.61 -3.45
CA ALA A 84 -23.76 -7.70 -2.29
C ALA A 84 -22.88 -6.44 -2.12
N VAL A 85 -22.61 -6.06 -0.87
CA VAL A 85 -21.62 -5.01 -0.56
C VAL A 85 -20.23 -5.63 -0.57
N VAL A 86 -19.39 -5.17 -1.51
CA VAL A 86 -18.00 -5.59 -1.65
C VAL A 86 -17.06 -4.43 -1.33
N MET A 87 -15.94 -4.73 -0.66
CA MET A 87 -14.90 -3.75 -0.40
C MET A 87 -13.98 -3.66 -1.63
N VAL A 88 -13.99 -2.51 -2.29
CA VAL A 88 -13.27 -2.29 -3.55
C VAL A 88 -12.09 -1.36 -3.29
N GLY A 89 -10.92 -1.76 -3.79
CA GLY A 89 -9.71 -0.94 -3.71
C GLY A 89 -9.78 0.29 -4.61
N PRO A 90 -9.00 1.35 -4.34
CA PRO A 90 -9.06 2.62 -5.06
C PRO A 90 -8.78 2.47 -6.57
N GLU A 91 -8.00 1.47 -6.97
CA GLU A 91 -7.74 1.17 -8.38
C GLU A 91 -8.99 0.78 -9.20
N LEU A 92 -10.05 0.34 -8.54
CA LEU A 92 -11.28 -0.18 -9.15
C LEU A 92 -12.51 0.66 -8.80
N ALA A 93 -12.45 1.51 -7.77
CA ALA A 93 -13.56 2.34 -7.32
C ALA A 93 -13.90 3.51 -8.26
N GLY A 94 -13.06 3.78 -9.28
CA GLY A 94 -13.20 4.94 -10.16
C GLY A 94 -12.76 6.24 -9.49
N PRO A 95 -12.76 7.38 -10.23
CA PRO A 95 -12.48 8.68 -9.63
C PRO A 95 -13.45 8.97 -8.49
N ASP A 96 -12.98 9.69 -7.47
CA ASP A 96 -13.86 10.21 -6.43
C ASP A 96 -15.09 10.84 -7.07
N PRO A 97 -16.32 10.55 -6.59
CA PRO A 97 -17.45 11.37 -6.96
C PRO A 97 -17.08 12.77 -6.48
N VAL A 98 -16.73 13.64 -7.46
CA VAL A 98 -16.70 15.08 -7.23
C VAL A 98 -18.06 15.35 -6.60
N PRO A 99 -18.14 15.96 -5.40
CA PRO A 99 -19.42 16.26 -4.80
C PRO A 99 -20.19 17.03 -5.86
N GLU A 100 -21.16 16.35 -6.47
CA GLU A 100 -22.01 16.93 -7.49
C GLU A 100 -22.60 18.13 -6.79
N ALA A 101 -22.19 19.32 -7.24
CA ALA A 101 -22.56 20.56 -6.61
C ALA A 101 -24.07 20.50 -6.44
N VAL A 102 -24.52 20.46 -5.17
CA VAL A 102 -25.95 20.40 -4.84
C VAL A 102 -26.61 21.42 -5.76
N PRO A 103 -27.48 20.99 -6.70
CA PRO A 103 -28.02 21.89 -7.69
C PRO A 103 -28.62 23.06 -6.90
N PRO A 104 -28.26 24.31 -7.22
CA PRO A 104 -28.65 25.45 -6.41
C PRO A 104 -30.16 25.35 -6.23
N ALA A 105 -30.59 25.35 -4.96
CA ALA A 105 -32.00 25.26 -4.61
C ALA A 105 -32.75 26.22 -5.52
N ARG A 106 -33.67 25.71 -6.35
CA ARG A 106 -34.40 26.56 -7.30
C ARG A 106 -34.95 27.74 -6.49
N PRO A 107 -34.73 28.99 -6.93
CA PRO A 107 -35.28 30.12 -6.21
C PRO A 107 -36.77 29.91 -6.09
N SER A 108 -37.24 29.73 -4.84
CA SER A 108 -38.65 29.56 -4.54
C SER A 108 -39.40 30.70 -5.20
N THR A 109 -40.44 30.39 -5.97
CA THR A 109 -41.19 31.44 -6.64
C THR A 109 -41.85 32.34 -5.60
N PRO A 110 -42.09 33.64 -5.89
CA PRO A 110 -42.86 34.51 -4.99
C PRO A 110 -44.24 33.95 -4.62
N ALA A 111 -44.79 33.04 -5.44
CA ALA A 111 -46.03 32.32 -5.18
C ALA A 111 -45.88 31.27 -4.06
N GLU A 112 -44.81 30.48 -4.07
CA GLU A 112 -44.53 29.49 -3.02
C GLU A 112 -44.25 30.16 -1.67
N GLN A 113 -43.53 31.27 -1.66
CA GLN A 113 -43.28 32.04 -0.42
C GLN A 113 -44.57 32.59 0.17
N ARG A 114 -45.50 33.06 -0.67
CA ARG A 114 -46.83 33.52 -0.23
C ARG A 114 -47.69 32.37 0.29
N ALA A 115 -47.61 31.19 -0.32
CA ALA A 115 -48.32 29.99 0.12
C ALA A 115 -47.82 29.52 1.50
N ALA A 116 -46.50 29.44 1.70
CA ALA A 116 -45.89 29.06 2.97
C ALA A 116 -46.24 30.06 4.10
N ARG A 117 -46.25 31.36 3.80
CA ARG A 117 -46.60 32.41 4.77
C ARG A 117 -48.09 32.38 5.16
N ARG A 118 -48.96 31.94 4.26
CA ARG A 118 -50.40 31.73 4.55
C ARG A 118 -50.63 30.47 5.38
N GLN A 119 -49.88 29.40 5.14
CA GLN A 119 -49.96 28.18 5.95
C GLN A 119 -49.47 28.44 7.38
N ALA A 120 -48.35 29.13 7.56
CA ALA A 120 -47.83 29.48 8.89
C ALA A 120 -48.81 30.36 9.72
N ARG A 121 -49.61 31.20 9.05
CA ARG A 121 -50.68 31.99 9.69
C ARG A 121 -51.95 31.21 10.01
N ARG A 122 -52.13 30.03 9.43
CA ARG A 122 -53.30 29.16 9.68
C ARG A 122 -53.07 28.18 10.82
N THR A 123 -51.80 27.92 11.16
CA THR A 123 -51.39 26.98 12.21
C THR A 123 -50.99 27.66 13.52
N ALA A 124 -51.12 28.98 13.61
CA ALA A 124 -50.93 29.80 14.80
C ALA A 124 -52.27 30.39 15.22
#